data_AF-A0A6V7EPP8-F1
#
_entry.id   AF-A0A6V7EPP8-F1
#
_cell.length_a   1.000
_cell.length_b   1.000
_cell.length_c   1.000
_cell.angle_alpha   90.00
_cell.angle_beta   90.00
_cell.angle_gamma   90.00
#
_symmetry.space_group_name_H-M   'P 1'
#
loop_
_entity.id
_entity.type
_entity.pdbx_description
1 polymer ?
#
loop_
_entity_poly.entity_id
_entity_poly.type
_entity_poly.pdbx_seq_one_letter_code
_entity_poly.pdbx_strand_id
1 'polypeptide(L)'
;MRRAIKAATKIEQAYQDAARALGCVVCRWRIAAGLQRAIQCGHTQIHHRNLGDLHGQKQIGQHAVVALGAWHHDGDQMPGMTRDRMREVFGPSFKHHAREFRAWTFDVLGGRGTEAWQTYQDQLLNIPRAA
;
A
#
# COMPACT_ATOMS: atom_id res chain seq x y z
N MET A 1 -3.80 8.34 21.85
CA MET A 1 -4.42 7.08 21.38
C MET A 1 -3.51 5.91 21.73
N ARG A 2 -4.01 4.88 22.42
CA ARG A 2 -3.27 3.62 22.66
C ARG A 2 -3.08 2.95 21.29
N ARG A 3 -1.85 2.54 20.94
CA ARG A 3 -1.62 1.79 19.69
C ARG A 3 -2.35 0.46 19.77
N ALA A 4 -3.03 0.07 18.69
CA ALA A 4 -3.77 -1.20 18.60
C ALA A 4 -2.84 -2.43 18.64
N ILE A 5 -1.55 -2.24 18.37
CA ILE A 5 -0.49 -3.24 18.40
C ILE A 5 0.73 -2.72 19.18
N LYS A 6 1.59 -3.65 19.62
CA LYS A 6 2.83 -3.33 20.35
C LYS A 6 3.75 -2.43 19.52
N ALA A 7 4.71 -1.78 20.17
CA ALA A 7 5.76 -1.05 19.47
C ALA A 7 6.56 -1.99 18.57
N ALA A 8 7.04 -1.47 17.43
CA ALA A 8 7.88 -2.23 16.52
C ALA A 8 9.23 -2.56 17.18
N THR A 9 9.69 -3.78 16.99
CA THR A 9 11.08 -4.17 17.22
C THR A 9 12.01 -3.44 16.24
N LYS A 10 13.32 -3.49 16.48
CA LYS A 10 14.30 -2.89 15.56
C LYS A 10 14.22 -3.46 14.14
N ILE A 11 13.96 -4.76 14.00
CA ILE A 11 13.87 -5.43 12.70
C ILE A 11 12.58 -5.01 11.98
N GLU A 12 11.44 -4.96 12.69
CA GLU A 12 10.18 -4.48 12.12
C GLU A 12 10.28 -3.01 11.71
N GLN A 13 10.95 -2.16 12.50
CA GLN A 13 11.18 -0.76 12.16
C GLN A 13 12.03 -0.63 10.90
N ALA A 14 13.13 -1.39 10.80
CA ALA A 14 13.99 -1.39 9.62
C ALA A 14 13.22 -1.81 8.35
N TYR A 15 12.35 -2.82 8.45
CA TYR A 15 11.47 -3.23 7.36
C TYR A 15 10.48 -2.12 6.97
N GLN A 16 9.84 -1.48 7.96
CA GLN A 16 8.93 -0.35 7.71
C GLN A 16 9.64 0.84 7.06
N ASP A 17 10.88 1.13 7.47
CA ASP A 17 11.67 2.23 6.91
C ASP A 17 12.10 1.93 5.46
N ALA A 18 12.50 0.69 5.18
CA ALA A 18 12.77 0.23 3.82
C ALA A 18 11.51 0.33 2.94
N ALA A 19 10.35 -0.08 3.46
CA ALA A 19 9.07 0.05 2.76
C ALA A 19 8.71 1.52 2.50
N ARG A 20 8.91 2.44 3.46
CA ARG A 20 8.71 3.89 3.24
C ARG A 20 9.61 4.43 2.13
N ALA A 21 10.89 4.06 2.14
CA ALA A 21 11.86 4.48 1.15
C ALA A 21 11.53 3.95 -0.25
N LEU A 22 10.93 2.75 -0.36
CA LEU A 22 10.45 2.20 -1.62
C LEU A 22 9.39 3.09 -2.27
N GLY A 23 8.53 3.75 -1.49
CA GLY A 23 7.40 4.52 -2.00
C GLY A 23 6.13 3.70 -2.15
N CYS A 24 5.14 4.23 -2.86
CA CYS A 24 3.88 3.50 -3.08
C CYS A 24 4.13 2.27 -3.95
N VAL A 25 3.97 1.07 -3.36
CA VAL A 25 4.22 -0.19 -4.06
C VAL A 25 3.26 -0.38 -5.26
N VAL A 26 2.03 0.11 -5.14
CA VAL A 26 1.04 0.08 -6.22
C VAL A 26 1.53 0.93 -7.40
N CYS A 27 2.03 2.15 -7.14
CA CYS A 27 2.63 2.98 -8.18
C CYS A 27 3.88 2.32 -8.78
N ARG A 28 4.73 1.68 -7.96
CA ARG A 28 5.91 0.96 -8.48
C ARG A 28 5.51 -0.11 -9.49
N TRP A 29 4.49 -0.90 -9.18
CA TRP A 29 3.96 -1.89 -10.10
C TRP A 29 3.39 -1.24 -11.37
N ARG A 30 2.54 -0.21 -11.24
CA ARG A 30 1.92 0.47 -12.38
C ARG A 30 2.94 1.13 -13.31
N ILE A 31 4.02 1.68 -12.75
CA ILE A 31 5.14 2.25 -13.50
C ILE A 31 5.86 1.15 -14.27
N ALA A 32 6.20 0.04 -13.61
CA ALA A 32 6.86 -1.10 -14.26
C ALA A 32 5.99 -1.73 -15.36
N ALA A 33 4.67 -1.72 -15.19
CA ALA A 33 3.70 -2.20 -16.18
C ALA A 33 3.41 -1.18 -17.31
N GLY A 34 4.06 -0.02 -17.33
CA GLY A 34 3.84 1.02 -18.35
C GLY A 34 2.49 1.75 -18.26
N LEU A 35 1.75 1.58 -17.17
CA LEU A 35 0.42 2.16 -16.96
C LEU A 35 0.46 3.55 -16.31
N GLN A 36 1.63 3.98 -15.86
CA GLN A 36 1.82 5.22 -15.12
C GLN A 36 3.22 5.79 -15.41
N ARG A 37 3.32 7.11 -15.52
CA ARG A 37 4.62 7.79 -15.54
C ARG A 37 5.35 7.60 -14.20
N ALA A 38 6.67 7.81 -14.18
CA ALA A 38 7.52 7.65 -13.00
C ALA A 38 7.27 8.72 -11.89
N ILE A 39 6.02 8.84 -11.44
CA ILE A 39 5.52 9.81 -10.47
C ILE A 39 4.72 9.04 -9.41
N GLN A 40 4.93 9.33 -8.14
CA GLN A 40 4.20 8.71 -7.02
C GLN A 40 2.90 9.48 -6.70
N CYS A 41 1.91 8.81 -6.11
CA CYS A 41 0.56 9.33 -5.90
C CYS A 41 0.40 10.04 -4.54
N GLY A 42 1.36 10.91 -4.20
CA GLY A 42 1.46 11.61 -2.91
C GLY A 42 2.50 11.01 -1.96
N HIS A 43 2.51 11.48 -0.72
CA HIS A 43 3.48 11.06 0.29
C HIS A 43 3.25 9.60 0.72
N THR A 44 4.34 8.87 0.99
CA THR A 44 4.27 7.46 1.38
C THR A 44 3.79 7.30 2.82
N GLN A 45 2.82 6.44 3.01
CA GLN A 45 2.23 6.06 4.28
C GLN A 45 2.36 4.55 4.48
N ILE A 46 2.59 4.13 5.72
CA ILE A 46 2.63 2.71 6.09
C ILE A 46 1.23 2.28 6.53
N HIS A 47 0.66 1.37 5.76
CA HIS A 47 -0.62 0.76 6.05
C HIS A 47 -0.41 -0.56 6.78
N HIS A 48 -0.86 -0.65 8.03
CA HIS A 48 -0.92 -1.91 8.77
C HIS A 48 -2.11 -2.74 8.30
N ARG A 49 -1.83 -3.96 7.85
CA ARG A 49 -2.84 -4.91 7.41
C ARG A 49 -3.67 -5.40 8.58
N ASN A 50 -4.97 -5.56 8.32
CA ASN A 50 -5.92 -6.14 9.24
C ASN A 50 -6.26 -7.57 8.84
N LEU A 51 -6.75 -8.36 9.79
CA LEU A 51 -7.22 -9.72 9.52
C LEU A 51 -8.25 -9.73 8.37
N GLY A 52 -7.95 -10.49 7.32
CA GLY A 52 -8.79 -10.61 6.12
C GLY A 52 -8.84 -9.38 5.22
N ASP A 53 -7.95 -8.39 5.41
CA ASP A 53 -7.95 -7.07 4.75
C ASP A 53 -9.27 -6.28 4.95
N LEU A 54 -9.92 -6.50 6.10
CA LEU A 54 -11.16 -5.86 6.48
C LEU A 54 -10.90 -4.67 7.42
N HIS A 55 -11.48 -3.51 7.12
CA HIS A 55 -11.40 -2.34 8.00
C HIS A 55 -12.05 -2.61 9.36
N GLY A 56 -11.45 -2.07 10.42
CA GLY A 56 -11.93 -2.24 11.81
C GLY A 56 -11.59 -3.59 12.44
N GLN A 57 -11.08 -4.56 11.68
CA GLN A 57 -10.56 -5.81 12.24
C GLN A 57 -9.19 -5.60 12.89
N LYS A 58 -8.80 -6.57 13.71
CA LYS A 58 -7.51 -6.57 14.41
C LYS A 58 -6.36 -6.46 13.39
N GLN A 59 -5.42 -5.55 13.66
CA GLN A 59 -4.15 -5.47 12.94
C GLN A 59 -3.33 -6.74 13.17
N ILE A 60 -2.73 -7.26 12.09
CA ILE A 60 -2.00 -8.54 12.11
C ILE A 60 -0.71 -8.40 12.94
N GLY A 61 0.07 -7.34 12.70
CA GLY A 61 1.34 -7.10 13.40
C GLY A 61 2.13 -5.95 12.78
N GLN A 62 3.27 -5.60 13.39
CA GLN A 62 4.16 -4.53 12.90
C GLN A 62 4.93 -4.94 11.64
N HIS A 63 5.09 -6.23 11.38
CA HIS A 63 5.63 -6.76 10.13
C HIS A 63 4.62 -6.78 8.98
N ALA A 64 3.32 -6.75 9.26
CA ALA A 64 2.26 -6.91 8.27
C ALA A 64 1.87 -5.54 7.72
N VAL A 65 2.75 -4.95 6.91
CA VAL A 65 2.57 -3.59 6.40
C VAL A 65 2.77 -3.48 4.90
N VAL A 66 2.09 -2.51 4.28
CA VAL A 66 2.30 -2.13 2.88
C VAL A 66 2.50 -0.62 2.76
N ALA A 67 3.49 -0.21 1.96
CA ALA A 67 3.76 1.18 1.64
C ALA A 67 2.85 1.66 0.51
N LEU A 68 2.00 2.64 0.81
CA LEU A 68 1.02 3.21 -0.10
C LEU A 68 1.21 4.73 -0.16
N GLY A 69 1.01 5.32 -1.32
CA GLY A 69 0.95 6.78 -1.44
C GLY A 69 -0.40 7.29 -0.92
N ALA A 70 -0.44 8.55 -0.50
CA ALA A 70 -1.62 9.16 0.12
C ALA A 70 -2.94 8.92 -0.67
N TRP A 71 -2.89 8.90 -2.00
CA TRP A 71 -4.03 8.51 -2.84
C TRP A 71 -4.44 7.04 -2.66
N HIS A 72 -3.50 6.12 -2.80
CA HIS A 72 -3.78 4.69 -2.70
C HIS A 72 -4.12 4.25 -1.27
N HIS A 73 -3.68 5.01 -0.26
CA HIS A 73 -4.01 4.77 1.14
C HIS A 73 -5.34 5.43 1.53
N ASP A 74 -5.34 6.75 1.71
CA ASP A 74 -6.45 7.53 2.28
C ASP A 74 -7.27 8.28 1.23
N GLY A 75 -6.98 8.06 -0.05
CA GLY A 75 -7.70 8.74 -1.13
C GLY A 75 -7.41 10.24 -1.21
N ASP A 76 -6.30 10.68 -0.64
CA ASP A 76 -5.89 12.08 -0.66
C ASP A 76 -5.48 12.47 -2.08
N GLN A 77 -6.09 13.56 -2.55
CA GLN A 77 -5.87 14.08 -3.90
C GLN A 77 -4.59 14.92 -3.93
N MET A 78 -3.83 14.82 -5.01
CA MET A 78 -2.74 15.76 -5.25
C MET A 78 -3.31 17.17 -5.52
N PRO A 79 -2.60 18.24 -5.16
CA PRO A 79 -3.05 19.61 -5.44
C PRO A 79 -3.41 19.80 -6.91
N GLY A 80 -4.60 20.37 -7.17
CA GLY A 80 -5.09 20.63 -8.52
C GLY A 80 -5.63 19.41 -9.28
N MET A 81 -5.69 18.22 -8.68
CA MET A 81 -6.28 17.03 -9.29
C MET A 81 -7.63 16.68 -8.65
N THR A 82 -8.61 16.35 -9.48
CA THR A 82 -9.89 15.79 -9.03
C THR A 82 -9.75 14.31 -8.71
N ARG A 83 -10.68 13.75 -7.92
CA ARG A 83 -10.74 12.30 -7.62
C ARG A 83 -10.74 11.44 -8.89
N ASP A 84 -11.50 11.84 -9.90
CA ASP A 84 -11.61 11.09 -11.15
C ASP A 84 -10.29 11.15 -11.92
N ARG A 85 -9.63 12.32 -11.94
CA ARG A 85 -8.29 12.46 -12.52
C ARG A 85 -7.25 11.64 -11.77
N MET A 86 -7.30 11.62 -10.44
CA MET A 86 -6.42 10.77 -9.63
C MET A 86 -6.63 9.29 -9.97
N ARG A 87 -7.88 8.83 -10.10
CA ARG A 87 -8.21 7.46 -10.50
C ARG A 87 -7.70 7.12 -11.91
N GLU A 88 -7.83 8.03 -12.86
CA GLU A 88 -7.34 7.85 -14.23
C GLU A 88 -5.81 7.70 -14.26
N VAL A 89 -5.08 8.57 -13.57
CA VAL A 89 -3.61 8.60 -13.59
C VAL A 89 -2.99 7.49 -12.76
N PHE A 90 -3.50 7.28 -11.54
CA PHE A 90 -2.88 6.39 -10.56
C PHE A 90 -3.64 5.07 -10.36
N GLY A 91 -4.78 4.89 -11.03
CA GLY A 91 -5.67 3.76 -10.76
C GLY A 91 -6.55 3.96 -9.51
N PRO A 92 -7.37 2.96 -9.17
CA PRO A 92 -8.32 3.07 -8.06
C PRO A 92 -7.60 3.33 -6.72
N SER A 93 -8.16 4.21 -5.90
CA SER A 93 -7.80 4.37 -4.48
C SER A 93 -8.45 3.28 -3.62
N PHE A 94 -7.74 2.79 -2.60
CA PHE A 94 -8.29 1.82 -1.64
C PHE A 94 -9.50 2.37 -0.88
N LYS A 95 -9.47 3.64 -0.47
CA LYS A 95 -10.57 4.27 0.28
C LYS A 95 -11.78 4.60 -0.59
N HIS A 96 -11.56 5.25 -1.74
CA HIS A 96 -12.67 5.72 -2.58
C HIS A 96 -13.25 4.65 -3.51
N HIS A 97 -12.48 3.61 -3.85
CA HIS A 97 -12.84 2.62 -4.87
C HIS A 97 -12.56 1.19 -4.39
N ALA A 98 -12.83 0.90 -3.11
CA ALA A 98 -12.39 -0.33 -2.45
C ALA A 98 -12.76 -1.64 -3.20
N ARG A 99 -13.95 -1.70 -3.82
CA ARG A 99 -14.37 -2.87 -4.63
C ARG A 99 -13.50 -3.02 -5.89
N GLU A 100 -13.32 -1.94 -6.63
CA GLU A 100 -12.50 -1.91 -7.84
C GLU A 100 -11.03 -2.19 -7.53
N PHE A 101 -10.49 -1.56 -6.48
CA PHE A 101 -9.12 -1.78 -6.04
C PHE A 101 -8.85 -3.26 -5.77
N ARG A 102 -9.76 -3.94 -5.06
CA ARG A 102 -9.63 -5.38 -4.75
C ARG A 102 -9.73 -6.25 -5.99
N ALA A 103 -10.69 -5.99 -6.87
CA ALA A 103 -10.85 -6.74 -8.12
C ALA A 103 -9.59 -6.61 -9.00
N TRP A 104 -9.14 -5.38 -9.24
CA TRP A 104 -7.94 -5.13 -10.03
C TRP A 104 -6.68 -5.74 -9.40
N THR A 105 -6.53 -5.67 -8.07
CA THR A 105 -5.41 -6.32 -7.37
C THR A 105 -5.39 -7.82 -7.61
N PHE A 106 -6.57 -8.47 -7.58
CA PHE A 106 -6.68 -9.89 -7.89
C PHE A 106 -6.30 -10.17 -9.35
N ASP A 107 -6.78 -9.35 -10.29
CA ASP A 107 -6.48 -9.54 -11.71
C ASP A 107 -4.98 -9.42 -12.01
N VAL A 108 -4.26 -8.51 -11.34
CA VAL A 108 -2.85 -8.24 -11.65
C VAL A 108 -1.84 -9.03 -10.81
N LEU A 109 -2.22 -9.49 -9.62
CA LEU A 109 -1.33 -10.19 -8.70
C LEU A 109 -1.85 -11.56 -8.24
N GLY A 110 -3.07 -11.96 -8.61
CA GLY A 110 -3.69 -13.23 -8.22
C GLY A 110 -4.07 -13.35 -6.74
N GLY A 111 -3.87 -12.28 -5.94
CA GLY A 111 -4.07 -12.28 -4.49
C GLY A 111 -5.14 -11.30 -4.01
N ARG A 112 -5.40 -11.29 -2.71
CA ARG A 112 -6.38 -10.38 -2.09
C ARG A 112 -5.70 -9.08 -1.63
N GLY A 113 -6.21 -7.94 -2.07
CA GLY A 113 -6.01 -6.65 -1.41
C GLY A 113 -4.56 -6.30 -1.03
N THR A 114 -4.35 -5.82 0.19
CA THR A 114 -3.06 -5.33 0.66
C THR A 114 -2.06 -6.46 0.95
N GLU A 115 -2.51 -7.71 1.06
CA GLU A 115 -1.64 -8.90 1.11
C GLU A 115 -0.82 -9.11 -0.15
N ALA A 116 -1.48 -9.06 -1.30
CA ALA A 116 -0.82 -9.24 -2.59
C ALA A 116 0.23 -8.14 -2.82
N TRP A 117 -0.14 -6.90 -2.48
CA TRP A 117 0.76 -5.76 -2.56
C TRP A 117 1.94 -5.87 -1.60
N GLN A 118 1.75 -6.39 -0.38
CA GLN A 118 2.88 -6.66 0.51
C GLN A 118 3.81 -7.72 -0.09
N THR A 119 3.27 -8.80 -0.65
CA THR A 119 4.09 -9.83 -1.31
C THR A 119 4.93 -9.27 -2.44
N TYR A 120 4.35 -8.42 -3.29
CA TYR A 120 5.11 -7.73 -4.34
C TYR A 120 6.13 -6.73 -3.75
N GLN A 121 5.78 -6.02 -2.68
CA GLN A 121 6.72 -5.15 -1.95
C GLN A 121 7.95 -5.93 -1.47
N ASP A 122 7.76 -7.13 -0.92
CA ASP A 122 8.89 -7.92 -0.42
C ASP A 122 9.80 -8.41 -1.53
N GLN A 123 9.22 -8.76 -2.69
CA GLN A 123 10.00 -9.09 -3.89
C GLN A 123 10.89 -7.92 -4.32
N LEU A 124 10.37 -6.69 -4.24
CA LEU A 124 11.13 -5.48 -4.58
C LEU A 124 12.19 -5.13 -3.53
N LEU A 125 11.89 -5.32 -2.24
CA LEU A 125 12.83 -5.01 -1.17
C LEU A 125 13.95 -6.05 -1.07
N ASN A 126 13.69 -7.30 -1.45
CA ASN A 126 14.64 -8.42 -1.36
C ASN A 126 15.29 -8.54 0.04
N ILE A 127 14.51 -8.29 1.09
CA ILE A 127 14.91 -8.47 2.49
C ILE A 127 13.91 -9.36 3.22
N PRO A 128 14.33 -10.10 4.26
CA PRO A 128 13.40 -10.87 5.08
C PRO A 128 12.35 -9.98 5.72
N ARG A 129 11.09 -10.42 5.71
CA ARG A 129 10.08 -9.84 6.61
C ARG A 129 10.50 -10.12 8.04
N ALA A 130 10.31 -9.15 8.92
CA ALA A 130 10.31 -9.45 10.35
C ALA A 130 9.20 -10.48 10.64
N ALA A 131 9.48 -11.50 11.45
CA ALA A 131 8.48 -12.48 11.90
C ALA A 131 7.70 -11.93 13.11
#